data_AF-A0AAD6TM69-F1
#
_entry.id   AF-A0AAD6TM69-F1
#
_cell.length_a   1.000
_cell.length_b   1.000
_cell.length_c   1.000
_cell.angle_alpha   90.00
_cell.angle_beta   90.00
_cell.angle_gamma   90.00
#
_symmetry.space_group_name_H-M   'P 1'
#
loop_
_entity.id
_entity.type
_entity.pdbx_description
1 polymer ?
#
loop_
_entity_poly.entity_id
_entity_poly.type
_entity_poly.pdbx_seq_one_letter_code
_entity_poly.pdbx_strand_id
1 'polypeptide(L)'
;MRRSRRNPVSMSKIIESIGNAVRHANENAHDLAAVTKSVAAEKMLDIPYVDLTIQFIGASGLPKVDINGLADPYFVAKLDNRISFVSTVKVNTLAPVWNEIWKIKNVPKLASLSVEVLDKDDGAKHDDYIGKFSTSITPGAKEAEIEGPLFRRAGGTFWLKARPTPAGSDPKAYPYMFDGPIRFSRHFSPTVGLLTNTVTVSASDERARLYSTWKMYIRGVQLFFGDTTQQWNHGYKAAQSIFNPGPSALAVRSGIMAGHRLLYARTTTNTFGVIASGADVLKLLHSGVRVKPAVYTYIISAEDDSLRFSETGAAFFVDFASKHALHANCRPCVRYSGEFHPRPAGGWAAFSDETPDKDVKWEIVIDNNSGTYSPDKTLLPKLKALLEYNFEGVAIYALDREDPELIASREACRAYALEHRGIKKDELQPTRHDGEDGTLASRASLISQEELKNIQTT
;
A
#
# COMPACT_ATOMS: atom_id res chain seq x y z
N MET A 1 20.29 25.75 -49.46
CA MET A 1 19.53 24.83 -48.57
C MET A 1 18.37 25.57 -47.93
N ARG A 2 17.12 25.27 -48.33
CA ARG A 2 15.89 25.86 -47.79
C ARG A 2 15.59 25.26 -46.41
N ARG A 3 15.52 26.10 -45.36
CA ARG A 3 14.97 25.71 -44.05
C ARG A 3 13.45 25.49 -44.18
N SER A 4 13.01 24.25 -43.97
CA SER A 4 11.60 23.88 -43.87
C SER A 4 11.00 24.49 -42.60
N ARG A 5 10.07 25.44 -42.75
CA ARG A 5 9.19 25.93 -41.68
C ARG A 5 8.11 24.87 -41.47
N ARG A 6 8.13 24.15 -40.33
CA ARG A 6 6.96 23.38 -39.88
C ARG A 6 5.91 24.37 -39.39
N ASN A 7 4.74 24.36 -40.04
CA ASN A 7 3.58 25.10 -39.56
C ASN A 7 3.06 24.46 -38.25
N PRO A 8 2.70 25.25 -37.23
CA PRO A 8 1.98 24.72 -36.08
C PRO A 8 0.60 24.23 -36.53
N VAL A 9 0.26 22.99 -36.18
CA VAL A 9 -1.07 22.45 -36.43
C VAL A 9 -2.09 23.25 -35.60
N SER A 10 -3.05 23.87 -36.28
CA SER A 10 -4.11 24.66 -35.64
C SER A 10 -5.02 23.78 -34.77
N MET A 11 -5.32 24.23 -33.54
CA MET A 11 -6.31 23.62 -32.63
C MET A 11 -7.67 23.34 -33.31
N SER A 12 -8.05 24.14 -34.31
CA SER A 12 -9.29 23.93 -35.07
C SER A 12 -9.30 22.62 -35.86
N LYS A 13 -8.17 22.21 -36.47
CA LYS A 13 -8.06 20.93 -37.20
C LYS A 13 -8.02 19.72 -36.27
N ILE A 14 -7.54 19.93 -35.05
CA ILE A 14 -7.56 18.90 -33.99
C ILE A 14 -9.00 18.66 -33.56
N ILE A 15 -9.76 19.72 -33.29
CA ILE A 15 -11.18 19.64 -32.93
C ILE A 15 -12.02 19.01 -34.05
N GLU A 16 -11.75 19.36 -35.31
CA GLU A 16 -12.46 18.81 -36.47
C GLU A 16 -12.17 17.32 -36.70
N SER A 17 -10.92 16.90 -36.54
CA SER A 17 -10.53 15.49 -36.64
C SER A 17 -11.00 14.66 -35.45
N ILE A 18 -11.01 15.23 -34.24
CA ILE A 18 -11.62 14.60 -33.07
C ILE A 18 -13.12 14.45 -33.35
N GLY A 19 -13.80 15.50 -33.81
CA GLY A 19 -15.24 15.49 -34.13
C GLY A 19 -15.66 14.40 -35.13
N ASN A 20 -14.84 14.13 -36.15
CA ASN A 20 -15.11 13.03 -37.09
C ASN A 20 -14.89 11.64 -36.49
N ALA A 21 -13.92 11.47 -35.59
CA ALA A 21 -13.70 10.21 -34.87
C ALA A 21 -14.76 9.97 -33.77
N VAL A 22 -15.21 11.05 -33.09
CA VAL A 22 -16.30 11.03 -32.10
C VAL A 22 -17.61 10.54 -32.72
N ARG A 23 -17.92 10.93 -33.97
CA ARG A 23 -19.15 10.52 -34.67
C ARG A 23 -19.28 9.01 -34.90
N HIS A 24 -18.19 8.25 -34.76
CA HIS A 24 -18.18 6.79 -34.91
C HIS A 24 -18.07 6.02 -33.58
N ALA A 25 -17.83 6.71 -32.46
CA ALA A 25 -17.76 6.08 -31.14
C ALA A 25 -19.13 6.17 -30.44
N ASN A 26 -19.54 5.11 -29.76
CA ASN A 26 -20.71 5.15 -28.86
C ASN A 26 -20.49 6.24 -27.79
N GLU A 27 -21.58 6.79 -27.25
CA GLU A 27 -21.62 7.93 -26.30
C GLU A 27 -20.88 7.72 -24.96
N ASN A 28 -20.14 6.62 -24.80
CA ASN A 28 -19.39 6.28 -23.61
C ASN A 28 -18.07 7.09 -23.50
N ALA A 29 -17.89 7.77 -22.38
CA ALA A 29 -16.71 8.60 -22.10
C ALA A 29 -15.38 7.83 -22.17
N HIS A 30 -15.38 6.52 -21.87
CA HIS A 30 -14.21 5.65 -21.97
C HIS A 30 -13.72 5.50 -23.42
N ASP A 31 -14.64 5.25 -24.35
CA ASP A 31 -14.32 5.04 -25.77
C ASP A 31 -13.83 6.34 -26.40
N LEU A 32 -14.46 7.46 -26.03
CA LEU A 32 -14.03 8.77 -26.49
C LEU A 32 -12.61 9.14 -26.03
N ALA A 33 -12.27 8.87 -24.76
CA ALA A 33 -10.94 9.13 -24.23
C ALA A 33 -9.88 8.24 -24.90
N ALA A 34 -10.19 6.96 -25.13
CA ALA A 34 -9.30 6.02 -25.80
C ALA A 34 -9.04 6.42 -27.27
N VAL A 35 -10.10 6.77 -28.02
CA VAL A 35 -10.01 7.25 -29.40
C VAL A 35 -9.26 8.58 -29.48
N THR A 36 -9.50 9.50 -28.55
CA THR A 36 -8.78 10.79 -28.52
C THR A 36 -7.29 10.58 -28.25
N LYS A 37 -6.93 9.65 -27.35
CA LYS A 37 -5.52 9.31 -27.08
C LYS A 37 -4.84 8.64 -28.27
N SER A 38 -5.52 7.72 -28.96
CA SER A 38 -4.93 7.05 -30.14
C SER A 38 -4.67 8.05 -31.27
N VAL A 39 -5.61 8.97 -31.52
CA VAL A 39 -5.44 10.06 -32.49
C VAL A 39 -4.33 11.03 -32.07
N ALA A 40 -4.23 11.37 -30.77
CA ALA A 40 -3.16 12.23 -30.27
C ALA A 40 -1.78 11.58 -30.41
N ALA A 41 -1.67 10.27 -30.15
CA ALA A 41 -0.44 9.50 -30.33
C ALA A 41 -0.04 9.39 -31.82
N GLU A 42 -1.00 9.07 -32.70
CA GLU A 42 -0.80 8.97 -34.15
C GLU A 42 -0.33 10.31 -34.75
N LYS A 43 -0.87 11.43 -34.25
CA LYS A 43 -0.52 12.78 -34.71
C LYS A 43 0.67 13.39 -33.98
N MET A 44 1.35 12.65 -33.11
CA MET A 44 2.46 13.14 -32.27
C MET A 44 2.15 14.46 -31.56
N LEU A 45 0.91 14.62 -31.07
CA LEU A 45 0.50 15.80 -30.33
C LEU A 45 1.08 15.77 -28.92
N ASP A 46 1.72 16.86 -28.50
CA ASP A 46 2.21 17.01 -27.14
C ASP A 46 1.03 17.19 -26.19
N ILE A 47 0.72 16.15 -25.40
CA ILE A 47 -0.40 16.17 -24.45
C ILE A 47 0.07 16.92 -23.20
N PRO A 48 -0.59 18.04 -22.82
CA PRO A 48 -0.26 18.75 -21.59
C PRO A 48 -0.47 17.87 -20.36
N TYR A 49 0.32 18.12 -19.32
CA TYR A 49 0.19 17.44 -18.03
C TYR A 49 -0.40 18.38 -16.98
N VAL A 50 -1.10 17.79 -16.01
CA VAL A 50 -1.73 18.48 -14.88
C VAL A 50 -1.38 17.77 -13.57
N ASP A 51 -1.34 18.52 -12.49
CA ASP A 51 -1.43 17.96 -11.14
C ASP A 51 -2.90 17.84 -10.78
N LEU A 52 -3.33 16.67 -10.33
CA LEU A 52 -4.74 16.31 -10.16
C LEU A 52 -5.06 16.06 -8.70
N THR A 53 -6.06 16.78 -8.18
CA THR A 53 -6.72 16.44 -6.92
C THR A 53 -8.12 15.89 -7.21
N ILE A 54 -8.40 14.67 -6.76
CA ILE A 54 -9.74 14.08 -6.77
C ILE A 54 -10.25 14.00 -5.33
N GLN A 55 -11.47 14.47 -5.09
CA GLN A 55 -12.22 14.17 -3.87
C GLN A 55 -13.32 13.17 -4.23
N PHE A 56 -13.25 11.98 -3.66
CA PHE A 56 -14.31 10.97 -3.76
C PHE A 56 -15.31 11.23 -2.63
N ILE A 57 -16.49 11.76 -2.98
CA ILE A 57 -17.44 12.31 -2.00
C ILE A 57 -18.23 11.17 -1.35
N GLY A 58 -18.97 10.41 -2.15
CA GLY A 58 -19.88 9.38 -1.67
C GLY A 58 -20.62 8.70 -2.80
N ALA A 59 -21.47 7.75 -2.44
CA ALA A 59 -22.45 7.12 -3.32
C ALA A 59 -23.80 6.99 -2.63
N SER A 60 -24.86 6.72 -3.39
CA SER A 60 -26.18 6.41 -2.84
C SER A 60 -26.95 5.44 -3.73
N GLY A 61 -27.95 4.77 -3.15
CA GLY A 61 -28.79 3.83 -3.88
C GLY A 61 -28.04 2.57 -4.29
N LEU A 62 -26.99 2.19 -3.54
CA LEU A 62 -26.28 0.95 -3.79
C LEU A 62 -27.23 -0.25 -3.58
N PRO A 63 -27.11 -1.32 -4.38
CA PRO A 63 -27.90 -2.52 -4.19
C PRO A 63 -27.55 -3.19 -2.86
N LYS A 64 -28.56 -3.78 -2.21
CA LYS A 64 -28.34 -4.68 -1.09
C LYS A 64 -27.81 -6.00 -1.65
N VAL A 65 -26.54 -6.32 -1.37
CA VAL A 65 -25.94 -7.58 -1.80
C VAL A 65 -25.69 -8.52 -0.62
N ASP A 66 -25.54 -8.00 0.61
CA ASP A 66 -25.50 -8.81 1.82
C ASP A 66 -26.83 -9.48 2.21
N ILE A 67 -26.72 -10.76 2.60
CA ILE A 67 -27.84 -11.55 3.14
C ILE A 67 -28.22 -11.07 4.56
N ASN A 68 -27.23 -10.69 5.38
CA ASN A 68 -27.37 -10.38 6.81
C ASN A 68 -26.96 -8.94 7.18
N GLY A 69 -27.20 -7.96 6.32
CA GLY A 69 -26.80 -6.56 6.54
C GLY A 69 -27.29 -5.68 5.40
N LEU A 70 -26.82 -4.41 5.31
CA LEU A 70 -26.98 -3.60 4.11
C LEU A 70 -25.91 -3.94 3.07
N ALA A 71 -24.83 -3.16 3.05
CA ALA A 71 -23.62 -3.39 2.28
C ALA A 71 -22.48 -2.74 3.08
N ASP A 72 -21.28 -3.24 2.94
CA ASP A 72 -20.01 -2.70 3.40
C ASP A 72 -19.18 -2.12 2.23
N PRO A 73 -19.67 -1.07 1.52
CA PRO A 73 -19.07 -0.63 0.26
C PRO A 73 -17.69 0.01 0.41
N TYR A 74 -16.85 -0.27 -0.59
CA TYR A 74 -15.62 0.45 -0.87
C TYR A 74 -15.43 0.58 -2.39
N PHE A 75 -14.48 1.40 -2.83
CA PHE A 75 -14.15 1.52 -4.24
C PHE A 75 -12.65 1.41 -4.54
N VAL A 76 -12.35 0.99 -5.76
CA VAL A 76 -11.03 1.01 -6.37
C VAL A 76 -11.07 1.96 -7.56
N ALA A 77 -10.36 3.08 -7.44
CA ALA A 77 -10.16 4.02 -8.52
C ALA A 77 -8.82 3.74 -9.22
N LYS A 78 -8.81 3.74 -10.56
CA LYS A 78 -7.60 3.57 -11.38
C LYS A 78 -7.54 4.73 -12.36
N LEU A 79 -6.37 5.35 -12.48
CA LEU A 79 -6.12 6.40 -13.45
C LEU A 79 -5.25 5.83 -14.56
N ASP A 80 -5.81 5.68 -15.76
CA ASP A 80 -5.16 5.05 -16.93
C ASP A 80 -4.59 3.64 -16.66
N ASN A 81 -5.06 2.94 -15.61
CA ASN A 81 -4.45 1.72 -15.09
C ASN A 81 -2.94 1.86 -14.73
N ARG A 82 -2.46 3.10 -14.52
CA ARG A 82 -1.06 3.41 -14.17
C ARG A 82 -0.85 3.56 -12.67
N ILE A 83 -1.86 4.10 -11.99
CA ILE A 83 -1.86 4.26 -10.53
C ILE A 83 -3.28 4.01 -10.02
N SER A 84 -3.38 3.44 -8.83
CA SER A 84 -4.65 3.12 -8.20
C SER A 84 -4.80 3.75 -6.83
N PHE A 85 -6.05 3.89 -6.42
CA PHE A 85 -6.48 4.34 -5.11
C PHE A 85 -7.59 3.42 -4.64
N VAL A 86 -7.54 3.08 -3.36
CA VAL A 86 -8.52 2.19 -2.73
C VAL A 86 -9.12 2.95 -1.56
N SER A 87 -10.44 2.99 -1.46
CA SER A 87 -11.11 3.68 -0.36
C SER A 87 -11.07 2.90 0.96
N THR A 88 -11.49 3.57 2.03
CA THR A 88 -11.94 2.86 3.24
C THR A 88 -13.26 2.12 2.96
N VAL A 89 -13.48 1.06 3.73
CA VAL A 89 -14.76 0.33 3.78
C VAL A 89 -15.74 1.12 4.66
N LYS A 90 -16.98 1.27 4.22
CA LYS A 90 -18.04 1.91 5.01
C LYS A 90 -19.05 0.86 5.44
N VAL A 91 -19.13 0.61 6.73
CA VAL A 91 -19.91 -0.51 7.26
C VAL A 91 -21.41 -0.22 7.21
N ASN A 92 -22.18 -1.21 6.77
CA ASN A 92 -23.63 -1.31 6.83
C ASN A 92 -24.36 -0.06 6.30
N THR A 93 -24.09 0.31 5.04
CA THR A 93 -24.70 1.47 4.38
C THR A 93 -24.86 1.29 2.87
N LEU A 94 -26.01 1.72 2.33
CA LEU A 94 -26.25 1.85 0.89
C LEU A 94 -26.02 3.29 0.38
N ALA A 95 -25.59 4.19 1.27
CA ALA A 95 -25.28 5.59 0.98
C ALA A 95 -23.95 5.99 1.64
N PRO A 96 -22.82 5.37 1.22
CA PRO A 96 -21.52 5.63 1.83
C PRO A 96 -21.04 7.05 1.56
N VAL A 97 -20.44 7.67 2.58
CA VAL A 97 -19.71 8.94 2.48
C VAL A 97 -18.24 8.68 2.78
N TRP A 98 -17.40 8.74 1.75
CA TRP A 98 -15.95 8.57 1.89
C TRP A 98 -15.26 9.88 2.22
N ASN A 99 -15.55 10.95 1.46
CA ASN A 99 -14.85 12.24 1.52
C ASN A 99 -13.32 12.10 1.49
N GLU A 100 -12.82 11.14 0.72
CA GLU A 100 -11.39 10.87 0.65
C GLU A 100 -10.73 11.62 -0.51
N ILE A 101 -9.51 12.09 -0.28
CA ILE A 101 -8.75 12.88 -1.25
C ILE A 101 -7.64 12.02 -1.84
N TRP A 102 -7.41 12.18 -3.14
CA TRP A 102 -6.27 11.62 -3.86
C TRP A 102 -5.59 12.72 -4.68
N LYS A 103 -4.29 12.92 -4.44
CA LYS A 103 -3.45 13.88 -5.15
C LYS A 103 -2.39 13.13 -5.96
N ILE A 104 -2.29 13.50 -7.23
CA ILE A 104 -1.38 12.87 -8.19
C ILE A 104 -0.73 13.97 -9.01
N LYS A 105 0.59 13.92 -9.15
CA LYS A 105 1.34 14.82 -10.02
C LYS A 105 1.48 14.25 -11.42
N ASN A 106 1.66 15.15 -12.37
CA ASN A 106 2.07 14.80 -13.74
C ASN A 106 1.11 13.79 -14.40
N VAL A 107 -0.17 14.11 -14.41
CA VAL A 107 -1.21 13.35 -15.10
C VAL A 107 -1.42 13.93 -16.51
N PRO A 108 -1.37 13.13 -17.59
CA PRO A 108 -1.79 13.60 -18.91
C PRO A 108 -3.23 14.14 -18.88
N LYS A 109 -3.47 15.32 -19.46
CA LYS A 109 -4.79 15.99 -19.42
C LYS A 109 -5.94 15.15 -19.99
N LEU A 110 -5.63 14.17 -20.85
CA LEU A 110 -6.59 13.24 -21.45
C LEU A 110 -6.75 11.93 -20.66
N ALA A 111 -6.18 11.81 -19.47
CA ALA A 111 -6.31 10.61 -18.65
C ALA A 111 -7.78 10.31 -18.29
N SER A 112 -8.07 9.02 -18.14
CA SER A 112 -9.38 8.48 -17.79
C SER A 112 -9.33 7.87 -16.40
N LEU A 113 -10.31 8.23 -15.58
CA LEU A 113 -10.54 7.67 -14.26
C LEU A 113 -11.58 6.56 -14.37
N SER A 114 -11.20 5.32 -14.07
CA SER A 114 -12.14 4.22 -13.86
C SER A 114 -12.32 3.98 -12.37
N VAL A 115 -13.55 3.69 -11.96
CA VAL A 115 -13.90 3.39 -10.56
C VAL A 115 -14.72 2.11 -10.54
N GLU A 116 -14.28 1.15 -9.74
CA GLU A 116 -15.00 -0.09 -9.44
C GLU A 116 -15.49 0.00 -7.98
N VAL A 117 -16.78 -0.28 -7.75
CA VAL A 117 -17.40 -0.31 -6.42
C VAL A 117 -17.67 -1.77 -6.06
N LEU A 118 -17.29 -2.16 -4.85
CA LEU A 118 -17.40 -3.51 -4.34
C LEU A 118 -17.99 -3.48 -2.93
N ASP A 119 -18.64 -4.58 -2.55
CA ASP A 119 -19.10 -4.85 -1.20
C ASP A 119 -18.12 -5.75 -0.45
N LYS A 120 -17.76 -5.39 0.78
CA LYS A 120 -16.77 -6.11 1.57
C LYS A 120 -17.45 -7.21 2.39
N ASP A 121 -17.33 -8.44 1.91
CA ASP A 121 -17.85 -9.60 2.62
C ASP A 121 -16.76 -10.20 3.52
N ASP A 122 -16.87 -10.02 4.83
CA ASP A 122 -15.94 -10.62 5.79
C ASP A 122 -16.13 -12.15 5.83
N GLY A 123 -15.08 -12.88 5.45
CA GLY A 123 -15.09 -14.34 5.41
C GLY A 123 -15.49 -14.95 4.06
N ALA A 124 -15.89 -14.13 3.07
CA ALA A 124 -16.07 -14.60 1.69
C ALA A 124 -14.76 -14.54 0.88
N LYS A 125 -14.66 -15.36 -0.16
CA LYS A 125 -13.46 -15.49 -1.02
C LYS A 125 -13.25 -14.29 -1.94
N HIS A 126 -14.34 -13.68 -2.37
CA HIS A 126 -14.37 -12.51 -3.22
C HIS A 126 -15.41 -11.55 -2.65
N ASP A 127 -15.06 -10.27 -2.69
CA ASP A 127 -15.95 -9.17 -2.40
C ASP A 127 -16.99 -9.06 -3.53
N ASP A 128 -18.27 -8.88 -3.17
CA ASP A 128 -19.35 -8.79 -4.14
C ASP A 128 -19.20 -7.54 -5.03
N TYR A 129 -19.17 -7.74 -6.35
CA TYR A 129 -19.03 -6.64 -7.29
C TYR A 129 -20.35 -5.89 -7.46
N ILE A 130 -20.36 -4.61 -7.07
CA ILE A 130 -21.54 -3.74 -7.18
C ILE A 130 -21.64 -3.16 -8.59
N GLY A 131 -20.53 -2.62 -9.12
CA GLY A 131 -20.52 -2.01 -10.43
C GLY A 131 -19.29 -1.14 -10.70
N LYS A 132 -19.28 -0.45 -11.85
CA LYS A 132 -18.19 0.44 -12.24
C LYS A 132 -18.69 1.65 -13.01
N PHE A 133 -17.84 2.64 -13.16
CA PHE A 133 -18.01 3.69 -14.16
C PHE A 133 -16.64 4.20 -14.62
N SER A 134 -16.64 4.99 -15.69
CA SER A 134 -15.45 5.72 -16.15
C SER A 134 -15.79 7.18 -16.45
N THR A 135 -14.88 8.08 -16.12
CA THR A 135 -15.05 9.51 -16.39
C THR A 135 -13.71 10.18 -16.70
N SER A 136 -13.76 11.31 -17.40
CA SER A 136 -12.58 12.14 -17.64
C SER A 136 -12.09 12.80 -16.35
N ILE A 137 -10.95 13.48 -16.39
CA ILE A 137 -10.44 14.28 -15.26
C ILE A 137 -10.78 15.78 -15.36
N THR A 138 -11.80 16.14 -16.16
CA THR A 138 -12.22 17.54 -16.31
C THR A 138 -12.58 18.19 -14.97
N PRO A 139 -12.28 19.50 -14.78
CA PRO A 139 -12.56 20.19 -13.53
C PRO A 139 -14.05 20.18 -13.17
N GLY A 140 -14.36 20.04 -11.88
CA GLY A 140 -15.72 20.19 -11.36
C GLY A 140 -16.21 18.98 -10.58
N ALA A 141 -17.40 19.13 -10.01
CA ALA A 141 -18.15 18.03 -9.43
C ALA A 141 -18.76 17.19 -10.56
N LYS A 142 -18.81 15.89 -10.35
CA LYS A 142 -19.33 14.91 -11.30
C LYS A 142 -20.26 13.97 -10.58
N GLU A 143 -21.36 13.68 -11.24
CA GLU A 143 -22.30 12.63 -10.90
C GLU A 143 -22.13 11.54 -11.96
N ALA A 144 -21.92 10.30 -11.50
CA ALA A 144 -21.75 9.14 -12.37
C ALA A 144 -22.71 8.04 -11.94
N GLU A 145 -23.45 7.50 -12.90
CA GLU A 145 -24.24 6.28 -12.68
C GLU A 145 -23.29 5.07 -12.58
N ILE A 146 -23.52 4.21 -11.60
CA ILE A 146 -22.74 3.00 -11.41
C ILE A 146 -23.35 1.90 -12.29
N GLU A 147 -22.59 1.44 -13.28
CA GLU A 147 -23.00 0.34 -14.16
C GLU A 147 -22.83 -0.98 -13.42
N GLY A 148 -23.95 -1.61 -13.06
CA GLY A 148 -23.97 -2.93 -12.44
C GLY A 148 -23.56 -4.06 -13.40
N PRO A 149 -23.48 -5.31 -12.90
CA PRO A 149 -23.28 -6.49 -13.73
C PRO A 149 -24.38 -6.64 -14.78
N LEU A 150 -24.06 -7.29 -15.92
CA LEU A 150 -25.03 -7.67 -16.95
C LEU A 150 -26.31 -8.25 -16.31
N PHE A 151 -27.47 -7.71 -16.71
CA PHE A 151 -28.82 -8.06 -16.24
C PHE A 151 -29.26 -7.56 -14.84
N ARG A 152 -28.42 -6.83 -14.08
CA ARG A 152 -28.85 -6.13 -12.85
C ARG A 152 -29.20 -4.66 -13.11
N ARG A 153 -30.09 -4.08 -12.28
CA ARG A 153 -30.43 -2.63 -12.29
C ARG A 153 -29.17 -1.78 -11.97
N ALA A 154 -29.23 -0.49 -12.30
CA ALA A 154 -28.20 0.49 -11.97
C ALA A 154 -27.67 0.33 -10.53
N GLY A 155 -26.35 0.32 -10.37
CA GLY A 155 -25.65 0.07 -9.09
C GLY A 155 -25.65 1.27 -8.13
N GLY A 156 -26.48 2.29 -8.39
CA GLY A 156 -26.55 3.54 -7.66
C GLY A 156 -25.85 4.71 -8.36
N THR A 157 -25.71 5.82 -7.63
CA THR A 157 -25.08 7.06 -8.11
C THR A 157 -23.83 7.36 -7.29
N PHE A 158 -22.73 7.74 -7.95
CA PHE A 158 -21.46 8.11 -7.34
C PHE A 158 -21.14 9.59 -7.58
N TRP A 159 -20.64 10.28 -6.55
CA TRP A 159 -20.20 11.67 -6.64
C TRP A 159 -18.69 11.84 -6.38
N LEU A 160 -18.05 12.60 -7.25
CA LEU A 160 -16.64 12.99 -7.10
C LEU A 160 -16.40 14.41 -7.58
N LYS A 161 -15.27 15.00 -7.17
CA LYS A 161 -14.84 16.32 -7.62
C LYS A 161 -13.39 16.28 -8.07
N ALA A 162 -13.14 16.60 -9.34
CA ALA A 162 -11.79 16.70 -9.90
C ALA A 162 -11.34 18.16 -9.96
N ARG A 163 -10.08 18.40 -9.61
CA ARG A 163 -9.42 19.71 -9.67
C ARG A 163 -8.02 19.52 -10.29
N PRO A 164 -7.90 19.60 -11.63
CA PRO A 164 -6.61 19.64 -12.28
C PRO A 164 -6.02 21.06 -12.22
N THR A 165 -4.72 21.17 -11.97
CA THR A 165 -3.92 22.39 -12.05
C THR A 165 -2.75 22.18 -13.02
N PRO A 166 -2.20 23.21 -13.66
CA PRO A 166 -1.01 23.05 -14.50
C PRO A 166 0.11 22.32 -13.75
N ALA A 167 0.74 21.32 -14.39
CA ALA A 167 1.86 20.60 -13.79
C ALA A 167 3.12 21.49 -13.70
N GLY A 168 4.03 21.11 -12.80
CA GLY A 168 5.32 21.78 -12.62
C GLY A 168 6.30 21.57 -13.78
N SER A 169 7.57 21.92 -13.56
CA SER A 169 8.65 21.73 -14.55
C SER A 169 8.93 20.25 -14.79
N ASP A 170 9.04 19.86 -16.06
CA ASP A 170 9.33 18.50 -16.54
C ASP A 170 8.39 17.38 -16.03
N PRO A 171 7.09 17.44 -16.37
CA PRO A 171 6.12 16.45 -15.94
C PRO A 171 6.32 15.07 -16.57
N LYS A 172 7.15 14.96 -17.60
CA LYS A 172 7.41 13.69 -18.29
C LYS A 172 8.42 12.81 -17.55
N ALA A 173 9.22 13.38 -16.65
CA ALA A 173 10.19 12.62 -15.85
C ALA A 173 9.51 11.61 -14.93
N TYR A 174 8.40 11.99 -14.28
CA TYR A 174 7.71 11.16 -13.28
C TYR A 174 6.18 11.22 -13.46
N PRO A 175 5.63 10.59 -14.51
CA PRO A 175 4.19 10.63 -14.78
C PRO A 175 3.42 9.79 -13.75
N TYR A 176 2.21 10.23 -13.38
CA TYR A 176 1.35 9.55 -12.41
C TYR A 176 1.97 9.38 -11.01
N MET A 177 2.73 10.37 -10.54
CA MET A 177 3.39 10.30 -9.24
C MET A 177 2.41 10.60 -8.11
N PHE A 178 2.35 9.72 -7.11
CA PHE A 178 1.54 9.96 -5.90
C PHE A 178 2.03 11.18 -5.11
N ASP A 179 1.10 12.08 -4.77
CA ASP A 179 1.38 13.35 -4.06
C ASP A 179 0.55 13.51 -2.77
N GLY A 180 -0.07 12.41 -2.32
CA GLY A 180 -0.74 12.34 -1.02
C GLY A 180 -2.27 12.41 -1.09
N PRO A 181 -2.93 12.62 0.06
CA PRO A 181 -2.37 12.57 1.42
C PRO A 181 -1.70 11.22 1.73
N ILE A 182 -0.73 11.16 2.65
CA ILE A 182 -0.08 9.90 3.04
C ILE A 182 -1.10 9.04 3.77
N ARG A 183 -1.62 8.00 3.11
CA ARG A 183 -2.64 7.12 3.67
C ARG A 183 -2.01 5.85 4.18
N PHE A 184 -2.50 5.35 5.30
CA PHE A 184 -2.15 4.03 5.81
C PHE A 184 -3.39 3.17 6.04
N SER A 185 -3.19 1.85 5.91
CA SER A 185 -4.09 0.83 6.42
C SER A 185 -3.31 -0.06 7.38
N ARG A 186 -3.91 -0.32 8.55
CA ARG A 186 -3.49 -1.33 9.50
C ARG A 186 -4.41 -2.53 9.34
N HIS A 187 -3.83 -3.65 8.95
CA HIS A 187 -4.52 -4.90 8.77
C HIS A 187 -4.27 -5.76 10.00
N PHE A 188 -5.35 -6.09 10.71
CA PHE A 188 -5.33 -7.02 11.82
C PHE A 188 -5.92 -8.34 11.35
N SER A 189 -5.25 -9.46 11.62
CA SER A 189 -5.76 -10.78 11.27
C SER A 189 -6.01 -11.62 12.53
N PRO A 190 -7.27 -11.70 13.01
CA PRO A 190 -7.64 -12.56 14.13
C PRO A 190 -7.46 -14.05 13.79
N THR A 191 -7.72 -14.43 12.53
CA THR A 191 -7.55 -15.80 12.02
C THR A 191 -6.10 -16.28 12.15
N VAL A 192 -5.15 -15.37 11.96
CA VAL A 192 -3.73 -15.62 12.23
C VAL A 192 -3.47 -15.91 13.71
N GLY A 193 -4.11 -15.18 14.63
CA GLY A 193 -4.03 -15.46 16.07
C GLY A 193 -4.57 -16.85 16.43
N LEU A 194 -5.71 -17.24 15.85
CA LEU A 194 -6.28 -18.58 16.00
C LEU A 194 -5.37 -19.69 15.44
N LEU A 195 -4.74 -19.47 14.27
CA LEU A 195 -3.84 -20.44 13.64
C LEU A 195 -2.54 -20.67 14.41
N THR A 196 -2.16 -19.74 15.28
CA THR A 196 -0.94 -19.80 16.09
C THR A 196 -1.16 -20.35 17.49
N ASN A 197 -2.38 -20.83 17.81
CA ASN A 197 -2.77 -21.28 19.16
C ASN A 197 -2.52 -20.22 20.26
N THR A 198 -2.29 -18.97 19.88
CA THR A 198 -2.16 -17.84 20.78
C THR A 198 -3.52 -17.13 20.85
N VAL A 199 -4.11 -17.12 22.06
CA VAL A 199 -5.35 -16.44 22.52
C VAL A 199 -6.12 -15.65 21.45
N THR A 200 -7.43 -15.85 21.35
CA THR A 200 -8.34 -14.99 20.56
C THR A 200 -8.21 -13.53 20.99
N VAL A 201 -7.41 -12.75 20.26
CA VAL A 201 -7.12 -11.35 20.54
C VAL A 201 -8.13 -10.49 19.78
N SER A 202 -8.84 -9.61 20.48
CA SER A 202 -9.75 -8.63 19.85
C SER A 202 -8.96 -7.51 19.17
N ALA A 203 -9.50 -6.84 18.15
CA ALA A 203 -8.83 -5.72 17.47
C ALA A 203 -8.48 -4.52 18.39
N SER A 204 -9.14 -4.43 19.56
CA SER A 204 -8.92 -3.43 20.60
C SER A 204 -7.84 -3.82 21.63
N ASP A 205 -7.37 -5.06 21.63
CA ASP A 205 -6.35 -5.55 22.55
C ASP A 205 -4.96 -5.05 22.13
N GLU A 206 -4.12 -4.67 23.09
CA GLU A 206 -2.75 -4.21 22.83
C GLU A 206 -1.91 -5.30 22.12
N ARG A 207 -2.22 -6.57 22.35
CA ARG A 207 -1.60 -7.72 21.67
C ARG A 207 -1.97 -7.83 20.20
N ALA A 208 -3.02 -7.14 19.74
CA ALA A 208 -3.44 -7.13 18.33
C ALA A 208 -2.35 -6.57 17.41
N ARG A 209 -1.43 -5.75 17.97
CA ARG A 209 -0.27 -5.20 17.26
C ARG A 209 0.71 -6.27 16.80
N LEU A 210 0.88 -7.37 17.55
CA LEU A 210 1.77 -8.47 17.17
C LEU A 210 1.32 -9.14 15.85
N TYR A 211 0.03 -9.03 15.52
CA TYR A 211 -0.56 -9.58 14.30
C TYR A 211 -0.99 -8.50 13.31
N SER A 212 -0.45 -7.29 13.48
CA SER A 212 -0.74 -6.16 12.60
C SER A 212 0.32 -6.03 11.51
N THR A 213 -0.14 -5.81 10.28
CA THR A 213 0.70 -5.25 9.21
C THR A 213 0.22 -3.87 8.83
N TRP A 214 1.15 -3.02 8.43
CA TRP A 214 0.86 -1.69 7.96
C TRP A 214 1.24 -1.57 6.49
N LYS A 215 0.34 -0.98 5.71
CA LYS A 215 0.60 -0.53 4.35
C LYS A 215 0.40 0.97 4.29
N MET A 216 1.40 1.70 3.82
CA MET A 216 1.40 3.15 3.74
C MET A 216 1.84 3.61 2.35
N TYR A 217 1.12 4.58 1.78
CA TYR A 217 1.53 5.23 0.54
C TYR A 217 2.27 6.52 0.88
N ILE A 218 3.59 6.53 0.71
CA ILE A 218 4.45 7.69 0.94
C ILE A 218 4.71 8.45 -0.37
N ARG A 219 4.89 9.75 -0.28
CA ARG A 219 5.07 10.64 -1.43
C ARG A 219 6.50 10.58 -1.94
N GLY A 220 6.67 10.72 -3.26
CA GLY A 220 7.98 10.95 -3.86
C GLY A 220 8.89 9.73 -4.01
N VAL A 221 8.40 8.50 -3.85
CA VAL A 221 9.25 7.29 -4.05
C VAL A 221 9.99 7.33 -5.39
N GLN A 222 9.30 7.65 -6.47
CA GLN A 222 9.89 7.80 -7.81
C GLN A 222 10.86 8.99 -7.92
N LEU A 223 10.64 10.07 -7.17
CA LEU A 223 11.56 11.22 -7.14
C LEU A 223 12.93 10.82 -6.57
N PHE A 224 12.95 10.03 -5.49
CA PHE A 224 14.20 9.64 -4.83
C PHE A 224 14.85 8.39 -5.45
N PHE A 225 14.06 7.40 -5.84
CA PHE A 225 14.55 6.11 -6.34
C PHE A 225 14.50 5.98 -7.88
N GLY A 226 13.74 6.82 -8.59
CA GLY A 226 13.54 6.67 -10.04
C GLY A 226 13.01 5.28 -10.38
N ASP A 227 13.66 4.58 -11.30
CA ASP A 227 13.41 3.18 -11.65
C ASP A 227 14.32 2.18 -10.92
N THR A 228 15.13 2.66 -9.97
CA THR A 228 16.05 1.81 -9.20
C THR A 228 15.25 0.79 -8.41
N THR A 229 15.65 -0.48 -8.51
CA THR A 229 15.12 -1.60 -7.72
C THR A 229 16.29 -2.45 -7.21
N GLN A 230 16.03 -3.25 -6.18
CA GLN A 230 16.99 -4.11 -5.51
C GLN A 230 16.52 -5.56 -5.67
N GLN A 231 17.31 -6.35 -6.40
CA GLN A 231 17.00 -7.74 -6.66
C GLN A 231 17.18 -8.58 -5.39
N TRP A 232 16.56 -9.75 -5.38
CA TRP A 232 16.76 -10.71 -4.31
C TRP A 232 18.23 -11.16 -4.23
N ASN A 233 18.69 -11.49 -3.03
CA ASN A 233 20.06 -11.85 -2.74
C ASN A 233 20.35 -13.30 -3.15
N HIS A 234 21.04 -13.47 -4.28
CA HIS A 234 21.48 -14.77 -4.79
C HIS A 234 22.46 -15.52 -3.88
N GLY A 235 23.11 -14.84 -2.94
CA GLY A 235 24.01 -15.44 -1.95
C GLY A 235 23.32 -15.91 -0.67
N TYR A 236 22.02 -15.63 -0.48
CA TYR A 236 21.31 -15.95 0.76
C TYR A 236 20.44 -17.20 0.60
N LYS A 237 20.74 -18.26 1.38
CA LYS A 237 20.06 -19.57 1.28
C LYS A 237 18.54 -19.48 1.41
N ALA A 238 18.01 -18.66 2.32
CA ALA A 238 16.56 -18.53 2.45
C ALA A 238 15.94 -17.84 1.22
N ALA A 239 16.59 -16.83 0.63
CA ALA A 239 16.12 -16.23 -0.61
C ALA A 239 16.20 -17.22 -1.79
N GLN A 240 17.28 -18.00 -1.90
CA GLN A 240 17.40 -19.08 -2.88
C GLN A 240 16.24 -20.09 -2.77
N SER A 241 15.86 -20.47 -1.54
CA SER A 241 14.73 -21.39 -1.32
C SER A 241 13.37 -20.86 -1.79
N ILE A 242 13.24 -19.54 -1.98
CA ILE A 242 12.01 -18.87 -2.42
C ILE A 242 12.04 -18.62 -3.94
N PHE A 243 13.18 -18.15 -4.45
CA PHE A 243 13.27 -17.59 -5.80
C PHE A 243 13.94 -18.49 -6.84
N ASN A 244 14.73 -19.49 -6.43
CA ASN A 244 15.31 -20.42 -7.40
C ASN A 244 14.21 -21.21 -8.12
N PRO A 245 14.47 -21.64 -9.37
CA PRO A 245 13.57 -22.55 -10.06
C PRO A 245 13.46 -23.88 -9.32
N GLY A 246 12.25 -24.44 -9.25
CA GLY A 246 12.03 -25.79 -8.72
C GLY A 246 10.70 -25.94 -7.98
N PRO A 247 10.19 -27.19 -7.86
CA PRO A 247 8.92 -27.47 -7.21
C PRO A 247 8.92 -27.07 -5.72
N SER A 248 10.03 -27.27 -5.01
CA SER A 248 10.15 -26.87 -3.61
C SER A 248 10.04 -25.35 -3.42
N ALA A 249 10.70 -24.57 -4.28
CA ALA A 249 10.64 -23.12 -4.21
C ALA A 249 9.26 -22.57 -4.59
N LEU A 250 8.56 -23.21 -5.53
CA LEU A 250 7.17 -22.90 -5.85
C LEU A 250 6.23 -23.15 -4.66
N ALA A 251 6.42 -24.24 -3.91
CA ALA A 251 5.64 -24.55 -2.72
C ALA A 251 5.88 -23.50 -1.61
N VAL A 252 7.14 -23.17 -1.32
CA VAL A 252 7.50 -22.13 -0.34
C VAL A 252 6.88 -20.78 -0.71
N ARG A 253 7.07 -20.35 -1.97
CA ARG A 253 6.50 -19.09 -2.48
C ARG A 253 4.98 -19.08 -2.41
N SER A 254 4.31 -20.16 -2.76
CA SER A 254 2.85 -20.27 -2.66
C SER A 254 2.37 -20.06 -1.22
N GLY A 255 3.04 -20.67 -0.23
CA GLY A 255 2.72 -20.47 1.18
C GLY A 255 2.95 -19.03 1.66
N ILE A 256 4.05 -18.40 1.24
CA ILE A 256 4.32 -16.99 1.57
C ILE A 256 3.29 -16.06 0.92
N MET A 257 2.91 -16.29 -0.34
CA MET A 257 1.89 -15.50 -1.03
C MET A 257 0.50 -15.67 -0.38
N ALA A 258 0.16 -16.87 0.09
CA ALA A 258 -1.05 -17.10 0.88
C ALA A 258 -1.01 -16.31 2.19
N GLY A 259 0.12 -16.35 2.92
CA GLY A 259 0.32 -15.53 4.11
C GLY A 259 0.22 -14.03 3.84
N HIS A 260 0.77 -13.55 2.71
CA HIS A 260 0.64 -12.16 2.29
C HIS A 260 -0.82 -11.77 2.10
N ARG A 261 -1.59 -12.59 1.38
CA ARG A 261 -3.01 -12.35 1.14
C ARG A 261 -3.80 -12.28 2.44
N LEU A 262 -3.53 -13.18 3.38
CA LEU A 262 -4.20 -13.21 4.68
C LEU A 262 -3.85 -11.97 5.53
N LEU A 263 -2.58 -11.56 5.54
CA LEU A 263 -2.12 -10.42 6.34
C LEU A 263 -2.56 -9.07 5.79
N TYR A 264 -2.60 -8.92 4.47
CA TYR A 264 -3.04 -7.70 3.80
C TYR A 264 -4.50 -7.78 3.33
N ALA A 265 -5.24 -8.80 3.76
CA ALA A 265 -6.66 -8.95 3.47
C ALA A 265 -7.42 -7.71 3.95
N ARG A 266 -8.41 -7.30 3.16
CA ARG A 266 -9.35 -6.29 3.62
C ARG A 266 -10.39 -6.95 4.50
N THR A 267 -10.60 -6.36 5.66
CA THR A 267 -11.68 -6.73 6.58
C THR A 267 -12.36 -5.47 7.07
N THR A 268 -13.59 -5.58 7.56
CA THR A 268 -14.29 -4.44 8.20
C THR A 268 -13.57 -3.94 9.46
N THR A 269 -12.71 -4.78 10.05
CA THR A 269 -11.92 -4.44 11.25
C THR A 269 -10.62 -3.69 10.95
N ASN A 270 -10.27 -3.51 9.68
CA ASN A 270 -9.07 -2.78 9.31
C ASN A 270 -9.17 -1.30 9.72
N THR A 271 -8.08 -0.78 10.26
CA THR A 271 -8.00 0.63 10.63
C THR A 271 -7.34 1.41 9.50
N PHE A 272 -7.89 2.58 9.16
CA PHE A 272 -7.34 3.46 8.14
C PHE A 272 -7.08 4.84 8.70
N GLY A 273 -6.12 5.55 8.12
CA GLY A 273 -5.83 6.92 8.52
C GLY A 273 -4.94 7.68 7.54
N VAL A 274 -4.70 8.93 7.87
CA VAL A 274 -3.81 9.84 7.15
C VAL A 274 -2.69 10.27 8.09
N ILE A 275 -1.45 10.24 7.58
CA ILE A 275 -0.28 10.82 8.23
C ILE A 275 -0.11 12.24 7.70
N ALA A 276 -0.25 13.24 8.57
CA ALA A 276 -0.03 14.63 8.21
C ALA A 276 1.38 15.11 8.58
N SER A 277 1.99 14.50 9.60
CA SER A 277 3.31 14.84 10.12
C SER A 277 4.03 13.62 10.68
N GLY A 278 5.32 13.75 11.00
CA GLY A 278 6.07 12.70 11.68
C GLY A 278 5.48 12.34 13.06
N ALA A 279 4.80 13.27 13.75
CA ALA A 279 4.11 12.97 15.00
C ALA A 279 3.00 11.93 14.83
N ASP A 280 2.32 11.90 13.68
CA ASP A 280 1.28 10.89 13.41
C ASP A 280 1.87 9.51 13.12
N VAL A 281 3.08 9.46 12.54
CA VAL A 281 3.83 8.19 12.39
C VAL A 281 4.19 7.64 13.77
N LEU A 282 4.62 8.49 14.70
CA LEU A 282 4.95 8.04 16.05
C LEU A 282 3.70 7.51 16.76
N LYS A 283 2.55 8.19 16.67
CA LYS A 283 1.27 7.68 17.21
C LYS A 283 0.91 6.31 16.65
N LEU A 284 1.22 6.03 15.38
CA LEU A 284 1.02 4.70 14.79
C LEU A 284 1.80 3.61 15.55
N LEU A 285 2.99 3.95 16.05
CA LEU A 285 3.90 3.08 16.78
C LEU A 285 3.66 3.05 18.32
N HIS A 286 2.70 3.80 18.87
CA HIS A 286 2.37 3.83 20.31
C HIS A 286 1.61 2.59 20.79
N SER A 287 2.06 1.90 21.84
CA SER A 287 1.27 0.83 22.50
C SER A 287 0.55 1.36 23.74
N GLY A 288 -0.64 1.94 23.57
CA GLY A 288 -1.48 2.44 24.66
C GLY A 288 -0.94 3.74 25.29
N VAL A 289 0.12 3.62 26.09
CA VAL A 289 0.65 4.72 26.93
C VAL A 289 1.82 5.46 26.26
N ARG A 290 2.76 4.76 25.61
CA ARG A 290 3.99 5.34 25.01
C ARG A 290 4.39 4.67 23.67
N VAL A 291 5.35 5.24 22.94
CA VAL A 291 5.99 4.57 21.79
C VAL A 291 6.59 3.25 22.24
N LYS A 292 6.30 2.17 21.50
CA LYS A 292 6.82 0.84 21.80
C LYS A 292 8.30 0.74 21.41
N PRO A 293 9.20 0.23 22.27
CA PRO A 293 10.57 -0.13 21.90
C PRO A 293 10.54 -1.42 21.07
N ALA A 294 10.22 -1.30 19.78
CA ALA A 294 10.11 -2.42 18.86
C ALA A 294 10.90 -2.17 17.58
N VAL A 295 11.44 -3.26 17.04
CA VAL A 295 12.03 -3.27 15.69
C VAL A 295 10.96 -3.70 14.71
N TYR A 296 10.94 -3.10 13.53
CA TYR A 296 9.97 -3.34 12.48
C TYR A 296 10.69 -3.74 11.20
N THR A 297 10.24 -4.82 10.57
CA THR A 297 10.71 -5.21 9.24
C THR A 297 9.91 -4.47 8.20
N TYR A 298 10.58 -3.87 7.20
CA TYR A 298 9.90 -3.10 6.16
C TYR A 298 10.37 -3.43 4.74
N ILE A 299 9.51 -3.13 3.77
CA ILE A 299 9.87 -2.95 2.36
C ILE A 299 9.27 -1.65 1.83
N ILE A 300 9.89 -1.12 0.78
CA ILE A 300 9.25 -0.20 -0.16
C ILE A 300 9.00 -1.00 -1.44
N SER A 301 7.73 -1.23 -1.74
CA SER A 301 7.27 -2.05 -2.86
C SER A 301 7.64 -1.43 -4.20
N ALA A 302 8.20 -2.22 -5.12
CA ALA A 302 8.41 -1.80 -6.51
C ALA A 302 7.14 -1.88 -7.38
N GLU A 303 6.07 -2.48 -6.86
CA GLU A 303 4.82 -2.67 -7.60
C GLU A 303 3.88 -1.47 -7.50
N ASP A 304 3.80 -0.87 -6.31
CA ASP A 304 2.82 0.18 -5.99
C ASP A 304 3.41 1.29 -5.12
N ASP A 305 4.75 1.35 -5.00
CA ASP A 305 5.49 2.34 -4.22
C ASP A 305 5.05 2.45 -2.74
N SER A 306 4.37 1.43 -2.20
CA SER A 306 3.92 1.42 -0.81
C SER A 306 5.03 0.99 0.16
N LEU A 307 5.13 1.70 1.28
CA LEU A 307 5.87 1.29 2.46
C LEU A 307 5.03 0.26 3.23
N ARG A 308 5.55 -0.96 3.35
CA ARG A 308 4.88 -2.08 4.02
C ARG A 308 5.73 -2.58 5.15
N PHE A 309 5.16 -2.74 6.34
CA PHE A 309 5.94 -3.17 7.50
C PHE A 309 5.12 -3.92 8.55
N SER A 310 5.82 -4.65 9.42
CA SER A 310 5.29 -5.27 10.64
C SER A 310 6.37 -5.35 11.71
N GLU A 311 5.97 -5.62 12.95
CA GLU A 311 6.92 -5.82 14.04
C GLU A 311 7.82 -7.04 13.79
N THR A 312 9.11 -6.89 14.03
CA THR A 312 10.12 -7.93 13.92
C THR A 312 10.07 -8.81 15.15
N GLY A 313 9.94 -10.13 14.94
CA GLY A 313 9.93 -11.09 16.04
C GLY A 313 8.53 -11.41 16.57
N ALA A 314 7.45 -10.87 15.98
CA ALA A 314 6.12 -11.37 16.29
C ALA A 314 6.01 -12.89 15.97
N ALA A 315 5.54 -13.69 16.94
CA ALA A 315 5.47 -15.15 16.92
C ALA A 315 4.94 -15.72 15.59
N PHE A 316 3.92 -15.08 15.02
CA PHE A 316 3.34 -15.46 13.73
C PHE A 316 4.33 -15.42 12.55
N PHE A 317 5.25 -14.47 12.53
CA PHE A 317 6.14 -14.24 11.39
C PHE A 317 7.39 -15.12 11.39
N VAL A 318 7.63 -15.89 12.45
CA VAL A 318 8.83 -16.72 12.60
C VAL A 318 8.81 -17.95 11.69
N ASP A 319 7.62 -18.46 11.38
CA ASP A 319 7.44 -19.61 10.48
C ASP A 319 7.58 -19.25 9.00
N PHE A 320 7.62 -17.97 8.66
CA PHE A 320 7.81 -17.55 7.27
C PHE A 320 9.30 -17.49 6.94
N ALA A 321 9.68 -18.17 5.84
CA ALA A 321 11.07 -18.24 5.37
C ALA A 321 11.71 -16.86 5.11
N SER A 322 10.89 -15.82 4.87
CA SER A 322 11.35 -14.44 4.84
C SER A 322 10.18 -13.46 5.05
N LYS A 323 10.31 -12.59 6.06
CA LYS A 323 9.37 -11.48 6.33
C LYS A 323 9.40 -10.42 5.22
N HIS A 324 10.58 -10.13 4.67
CA HIS A 324 10.71 -9.22 3.53
C HIS A 324 10.01 -9.77 2.29
N ALA A 325 10.20 -11.07 1.97
CA ALA A 325 9.50 -11.72 0.86
C ALA A 325 7.99 -11.75 1.09
N LEU A 326 7.55 -11.96 2.33
CA LEU A 326 6.14 -11.90 2.72
C LEU A 326 5.54 -10.53 2.46
N HIS A 327 6.15 -9.43 2.90
CA HIS A 327 5.62 -8.09 2.58
C HIS A 327 5.69 -7.75 1.09
N ALA A 328 6.70 -8.29 0.39
CA ALA A 328 6.87 -8.13 -1.05
C ALA A 328 5.97 -9.05 -1.88
N ASN A 329 5.10 -9.88 -1.28
CA ASN A 329 4.30 -10.88 -2.00
C ASN A 329 5.18 -11.75 -2.94
N CYS A 330 6.36 -12.14 -2.48
CA CYS A 330 7.39 -12.86 -3.24
C CYS A 330 7.78 -12.20 -4.57
N ARG A 331 7.77 -10.86 -4.65
CA ARG A 331 8.36 -10.16 -5.80
C ARG A 331 9.89 -10.33 -5.81
N PRO A 332 10.51 -10.56 -6.98
CA PRO A 332 11.96 -10.78 -7.08
C PRO A 332 12.77 -9.52 -6.79
N CYS A 333 12.14 -8.35 -6.73
CA CYS A 333 12.78 -7.10 -6.39
C CYS A 333 11.85 -6.17 -5.59
N VAL A 334 12.45 -5.23 -4.87
CA VAL A 334 11.82 -4.14 -4.11
C VAL A 334 12.48 -2.82 -4.48
N ARG A 335 11.89 -1.66 -4.15
CA ARG A 335 12.62 -0.38 -4.21
C ARG A 335 13.72 -0.35 -3.17
N TYR A 336 13.36 -0.74 -1.94
CA TYR A 336 14.25 -0.83 -0.80
C TYR A 336 13.66 -1.73 0.29
N SER A 337 14.45 -2.15 1.27
CA SER A 337 14.00 -2.97 2.40
C SER A 337 15.03 -3.03 3.52
N GLY A 338 14.56 -3.26 4.73
CA GLY A 338 15.43 -3.43 5.89
C GLY A 338 14.61 -3.57 7.16
N GLU A 339 15.12 -2.99 8.23
CA GLU A 339 14.46 -2.84 9.51
C GLU A 339 14.50 -1.37 9.95
N PHE A 340 13.60 -1.00 10.86
CA PHE A 340 13.62 0.29 11.53
C PHE A 340 13.10 0.18 12.96
N HIS A 341 13.47 1.12 13.81
CA HIS A 341 12.91 1.25 15.16
C HIS A 341 12.84 2.72 15.57
N PRO A 342 11.78 3.12 16.30
CA PRO A 342 11.79 4.40 16.98
C PRO A 342 12.73 4.36 18.18
N ARG A 343 13.37 5.50 18.48
CA ARG A 343 14.14 5.69 19.71
C ARG A 343 13.94 7.10 20.27
N PRO A 344 14.08 7.31 21.58
CA PRO A 344 14.23 8.65 22.12
C PRO A 344 15.58 9.23 21.67
N ALA A 345 15.66 10.57 21.57
CA ALA A 345 16.90 11.26 21.25
C ALA A 345 17.99 10.91 22.26
N GLY A 346 19.18 10.55 21.76
CA GLY A 346 20.27 9.99 22.57
C GLY A 346 20.20 8.48 22.80
N GLY A 347 19.12 7.82 22.34
CA GLY A 347 18.96 6.37 22.34
C GLY A 347 18.40 5.80 23.64
N TRP A 348 17.97 4.54 23.57
CA TRP A 348 17.32 3.83 24.67
C TRP A 348 18.21 3.65 25.91
N ALA A 349 19.53 3.57 25.75
CA ALA A 349 20.47 3.41 26.86
C ALA A 349 20.54 4.65 27.78
N ALA A 350 20.20 5.83 27.26
CA ALA A 350 20.20 7.09 28.02
C ALA A 350 18.77 7.54 28.42
N PHE A 351 17.76 6.73 28.11
CA PHE A 351 16.36 7.09 28.34
C PHE A 351 15.89 6.70 29.73
N SER A 352 15.03 7.53 30.32
CA SER A 352 14.44 7.32 31.64
C SER A 352 12.92 7.47 31.57
N ASP A 353 12.19 6.52 32.17
CA ASP A 353 10.72 6.48 32.18
C ASP A 353 10.08 7.65 32.95
N GLU A 354 10.86 8.33 33.80
CA GLU A 354 10.47 9.56 34.48
C GLU A 354 10.31 10.74 33.50
N THR A 355 10.88 10.66 32.30
CA THR A 355 10.74 11.70 31.27
C THR A 355 9.28 11.76 30.80
N PRO A 356 8.58 12.91 30.93
CA PRO A 356 7.21 13.03 30.44
C PRO A 356 7.13 12.86 28.91
N ASP A 357 6.10 12.20 28.40
CA ASP A 357 6.00 11.86 26.97
C ASP A 357 6.04 13.07 26.02
N LYS A 358 5.46 14.18 26.46
CA LYS A 358 5.48 15.46 25.72
C LYS A 358 6.89 16.03 25.55
N ASP A 359 7.82 15.64 26.42
CA ASP A 359 9.19 16.13 26.45
C ASP A 359 10.15 15.15 25.75
N VAL A 360 9.68 13.93 25.40
CA VAL A 360 10.47 12.96 24.66
C VAL A 360 10.54 13.37 23.19
N LYS A 361 11.76 13.69 22.74
CA LYS A 361 12.06 13.87 21.31
C LYS A 361 12.29 12.51 20.68
N TRP A 362 11.42 12.12 19.77
CA TRP A 362 11.50 10.84 19.09
C TRP A 362 12.26 10.93 17.76
N GLU A 363 13.04 9.90 17.50
CA GLU A 363 13.82 9.68 16.27
C GLU A 363 13.43 8.33 15.66
N ILE A 364 13.65 8.16 14.36
CA ILE A 364 13.53 6.88 13.67
C ILE A 364 14.90 6.49 13.14
N VAL A 365 15.40 5.32 13.55
CA VAL A 365 16.56 4.68 12.95
C VAL A 365 16.05 3.66 11.94
N ILE A 366 16.55 3.71 10.71
CA ILE A 366 16.19 2.82 9.61
C ILE A 366 17.45 2.30 8.92
N ASP A 367 17.41 1.09 8.40
CA ASP A 367 18.57 0.44 7.82
C ASP A 367 18.27 -0.29 6.50
N ASN A 368 19.31 -0.93 5.93
CA ASN A 368 19.26 -1.83 4.78
C ASN A 368 19.41 -3.32 5.19
N ASN A 369 19.06 -3.67 6.43
CA ASN A 369 19.17 -5.01 6.99
C ASN A 369 18.08 -5.95 6.44
N SER A 370 18.29 -6.45 5.22
CA SER A 370 17.48 -7.51 4.64
C SER A 370 18.36 -8.62 4.11
N GLY A 371 18.24 -9.83 4.66
CA GLY A 371 18.87 -11.01 4.06
C GLY A 371 18.30 -11.33 2.67
N THR A 372 17.03 -10.98 2.42
CA THR A 372 16.32 -11.35 1.19
C THR A 372 16.66 -10.48 0.00
N TYR A 373 16.82 -9.17 0.18
CA TYR A 373 17.13 -8.23 -0.91
C TYR A 373 18.46 -7.51 -0.74
N SER A 374 19.03 -7.51 0.47
CA SER A 374 20.32 -6.91 0.85
C SER A 374 20.64 -5.58 0.13
N PRO A 375 19.79 -4.56 0.24
CA PRO A 375 19.93 -3.36 -0.58
C PRO A 375 21.28 -2.66 -0.44
N ASP A 376 21.70 -2.00 -1.52
CA ASP A 376 22.93 -1.23 -1.57
C ASP A 376 22.91 -0.08 -0.56
N LYS A 377 23.98 0.03 0.23
CA LYS A 377 24.19 1.08 1.23
C LYS A 377 24.35 2.45 0.60
N THR A 378 24.77 2.53 -0.66
CA THR A 378 24.86 3.81 -1.39
C THR A 378 23.51 4.52 -1.55
N LEU A 379 22.40 3.79 -1.35
CA LEU A 379 21.03 4.32 -1.42
C LEU A 379 20.48 4.80 -0.06
N LEU A 380 21.18 4.58 1.06
CA LEU A 380 20.73 5.04 2.38
C LEU A 380 20.46 6.56 2.44
N PRO A 381 21.26 7.44 1.80
CA PRO A 381 20.94 8.87 1.75
C PRO A 381 19.62 9.18 1.05
N LYS A 382 19.26 8.40 0.01
CA LYS A 382 17.97 8.54 -0.71
C LYS A 382 16.81 8.08 0.16
N LEU A 383 16.99 6.98 0.89
CA LEU A 383 16.00 6.50 1.86
C LEU A 383 15.74 7.54 2.95
N LYS A 384 16.81 8.10 3.55
CA LYS A 384 16.74 9.17 4.54
C LYS A 384 15.94 10.35 4.01
N ALA A 385 16.32 10.87 2.85
CA ALA A 385 15.66 12.03 2.24
C ALA A 385 14.18 11.74 1.90
N LEU A 386 13.85 10.53 1.44
CA LEU A 386 12.46 10.12 1.20
C LEU A 386 11.63 10.16 2.49
N LEU A 387 12.16 9.65 3.60
CA LEU A 387 11.42 9.67 4.86
C LEU A 387 11.33 11.07 5.46
N GLU A 388 12.39 11.87 5.41
CA GLU A 388 12.36 13.28 5.85
C GLU A 388 11.35 14.10 5.04
N TYR A 389 11.21 13.83 3.74
CA TYR A 389 10.19 14.45 2.88
C TYR A 389 8.74 14.11 3.29
N ASN A 390 8.53 12.97 3.95
CA ASN A 390 7.20 12.50 4.34
C ASN A 390 6.87 12.74 5.82
N PHE A 391 7.87 12.70 6.69
CA PHE A 391 7.70 12.65 8.15
C PHE A 391 8.33 13.88 8.81
N GLU A 392 7.85 15.06 8.40
CA GLU A 392 8.30 16.34 8.95
C GLU A 392 8.19 16.36 10.48
N GLY A 393 9.24 16.86 11.13
CA GLY A 393 9.31 16.97 12.59
C GLY A 393 9.86 15.72 13.31
N VAL A 394 10.24 14.66 12.59
CA VAL A 394 10.93 13.49 13.15
C VAL A 394 12.30 13.32 12.53
N ALA A 395 13.33 13.18 13.36
CA ALA A 395 14.69 12.95 12.89
C ALA A 395 14.84 11.52 12.35
N ILE A 396 15.41 11.38 11.15
CA ILE A 396 15.64 10.10 10.49
C ILE A 396 17.14 9.79 10.45
N TYR A 397 17.54 8.63 10.96
CA TYR A 397 18.91 8.12 10.86
C TYR A 397 18.90 6.88 9.97
N ALA A 398 19.54 6.97 8.79
CA ALA A 398 19.67 5.84 7.88
C ALA A 398 21.08 5.24 8.00
N LEU A 399 21.18 4.06 8.59
CA LEU A 399 22.45 3.41 8.93
C LEU A 399 22.63 2.11 8.12
N ASP A 400 23.87 1.75 7.81
CA ASP A 400 24.15 0.47 7.17
C ASP A 400 24.01 -0.68 8.17
N ARG A 401 23.60 -1.86 7.70
CA ARG A 401 23.44 -3.07 8.51
C ARG A 401 24.73 -3.50 9.25
N GLU A 402 25.90 -3.10 8.75
CA GLU A 402 27.22 -3.36 9.34
C GLU A 402 27.70 -2.22 10.24
N ASP A 403 26.91 -1.15 10.40
CA ASP A 403 27.24 0.01 11.23
C ASP A 403 27.17 -0.36 12.74
N PRO A 404 28.26 -0.18 13.51
CA PRO A 404 28.25 -0.43 14.95
C PRO A 404 27.20 0.37 15.72
N GLU A 405 26.87 1.60 15.29
CA GLU A 405 25.83 2.43 15.93
C GLU A 405 24.45 1.78 15.77
N LEU A 406 24.16 1.21 14.60
CA LEU A 406 22.90 0.52 14.35
C LEU A 406 22.77 -0.71 15.26
N ILE A 407 23.84 -1.52 15.36
CA ILE A 407 23.87 -2.71 16.22
C ILE A 407 23.60 -2.31 17.67
N ALA A 408 24.34 -1.34 18.19
CA ALA A 408 24.18 -0.85 19.55
C ALA A 408 22.76 -0.28 19.80
N SER A 409 22.21 0.47 18.84
CA SER A 409 20.88 1.06 18.97
C SER A 409 19.77 0.00 18.99
N ARG A 410 19.90 -1.06 18.19
CA ARG A 410 18.95 -2.19 18.16
C ARG A 410 19.04 -3.04 19.43
N GLU A 411 20.24 -3.29 19.93
CA GLU A 411 20.45 -4.00 21.19
C GLU A 411 19.87 -3.23 22.37
N ALA A 412 20.12 -1.92 22.45
CA ALA A 412 19.53 -1.06 23.47
C ALA A 412 17.99 -1.04 23.41
N CYS A 413 17.42 -0.99 22.21
CA CYS A 413 15.95 -1.09 22.03
C CYS A 413 15.39 -2.40 22.59
N ARG A 414 16.06 -3.54 22.32
CA ARG A 414 15.63 -4.85 22.81
C ARG A 414 15.82 -5.01 24.31
N ALA A 415 16.93 -4.51 24.86
CA ALA A 415 17.19 -4.52 26.29
C ALA A 415 16.11 -3.72 27.04
N TYR A 416 15.82 -2.51 26.58
CA TYR A 416 14.78 -1.66 27.17
C TYR A 416 13.38 -2.31 27.11
N ALA A 417 13.06 -2.96 25.98
CA ALA A 417 11.81 -3.69 25.80
C ALA A 417 11.62 -4.81 26.83
N LEU A 418 12.69 -5.59 27.10
CA LEU A 418 12.68 -6.68 28.09
C LEU A 418 12.55 -6.14 29.51
N GLU A 419 13.30 -5.09 29.84
CA GLU A 419 13.43 -4.58 31.21
C GLU A 419 12.20 -3.76 31.67
N HIS A 420 11.71 -2.85 30.83
CA HIS A 420 10.74 -1.83 31.25
C HIS A 420 9.34 -2.00 30.67
N ARG A 421 9.13 -2.94 29.75
CA ARG A 421 7.85 -3.08 29.04
C ARG A 421 7.23 -4.46 29.14
N GLY A 422 7.78 -5.35 29.97
CA GLY A 422 7.19 -6.66 30.26
C GLY A 422 7.12 -7.59 29.04
N ILE A 423 7.88 -7.28 27.98
CA ILE A 423 7.97 -8.12 26.79
C ILE A 423 8.80 -9.34 27.17
N LYS A 424 8.24 -10.54 26.98
CA LYS A 424 8.97 -11.77 27.29
C LYS A 424 10.01 -12.07 26.22
N LYS A 425 11.06 -12.82 26.57
CA LYS A 425 12.18 -13.14 25.66
C LYS A 425 11.72 -13.91 24.40
N ASP A 426 10.70 -14.75 24.55
CA ASP A 426 10.00 -15.49 23.50
C ASP A 426 9.18 -14.59 22.55
N GLU A 427 8.80 -13.38 22.96
CA GLU A 427 8.11 -12.42 22.09
C GLU A 427 9.08 -11.61 21.21
N LEU A 428 10.36 -11.49 21.60
CA LEU A 428 11.40 -10.81 20.79
C LEU A 428 12.14 -11.78 19.85
N GLN A 429 12.24 -13.04 20.26
CA GLN A 429 12.83 -14.13 19.48
C GLN A 429 11.99 -15.38 19.67
N PRO A 430 10.85 -15.50 18.95
CA PRO A 430 10.05 -16.71 19.03
C PRO A 430 10.89 -17.87 18.54
N THR A 431 11.09 -18.84 19.42
CA THR A 431 11.70 -20.12 19.09
C THR A 431 10.58 -21.09 18.77
N ARG A 432 10.76 -21.88 17.70
CA ARG A 432 9.85 -22.97 17.37
C ARG A 432 9.82 -23.96 18.54
N HIS A 433 8.64 -24.25 19.08
CA HIS A 433 8.48 -25.33 20.04
C HIS A 433 8.37 -26.65 19.28
N ASP A 434 9.20 -27.63 19.63
CA ASP A 434 9.12 -28.98 19.07
C ASP A 434 7.77 -29.61 19.46
N GLY A 435 6.89 -29.84 18.47
CA GLY A 435 5.58 -30.47 18.67
C GLY A 435 4.39 -29.83 17.92
N GLU A 436 4.57 -28.69 17.25
CA GLU A 436 3.50 -28.10 16.42
C GLU A 436 3.39 -28.79 15.05
N ASP A 437 2.28 -29.49 14.80
CA ASP A 437 1.97 -30.15 13.54
C ASP A 437 1.73 -29.12 12.40
N GLY A 438 2.74 -28.97 11.53
CA GLY A 438 2.69 -28.16 10.30
C GLY A 438 3.06 -26.68 10.48
N THR A 439 3.83 -26.12 9.52
CA THR A 439 4.21 -24.69 9.50
C THR A 439 3.00 -23.78 9.26
N LEU A 440 2.98 -22.55 9.80
CA LEU A 440 1.96 -21.55 9.46
C LEU A 440 1.85 -21.30 7.95
N ALA A 441 2.97 -21.33 7.23
CA ALA A 441 3.00 -21.24 5.77
C ALA A 441 2.24 -22.41 5.10
N SER A 442 2.38 -23.63 5.63
CA SER A 442 1.61 -24.79 5.15
C SER A 442 0.13 -24.71 5.54
N ARG A 443 -0.22 -24.21 6.73
CA ARG A 443 -1.62 -24.04 7.17
C ARG A 443 -2.33 -22.95 6.36
N ALA A 444 -1.66 -21.83 6.09
CA ALA A 444 -2.16 -20.78 5.20
C ALA A 444 -2.35 -21.30 3.76
N SER A 445 -1.43 -22.14 3.27
CA SER A 445 -1.58 -22.80 1.97
C SER A 445 -2.73 -23.80 1.95
N LEU A 446 -2.95 -24.56 3.03
CA LEU A 446 -4.04 -25.54 3.14
C LEU A 446 -5.40 -24.86 3.17
N ILE A 447 -5.54 -23.77 3.95
CA ILE A 447 -6.74 -22.93 3.92
C ILE A 447 -6.98 -22.41 2.52
N SER A 448 -5.96 -21.84 1.87
CA SER A 448 -6.07 -21.37 0.49
C SER A 448 -6.45 -22.51 -0.49
N GLN A 449 -6.05 -23.77 -0.24
CA GLN A 449 -6.38 -24.92 -1.08
C GLN A 449 -7.76 -25.54 -0.80
N GLU A 450 -8.20 -25.62 0.46
CA GLU A 450 -9.57 -26.00 0.83
C GLU A 450 -10.57 -24.96 0.34
N GLU A 451 -10.20 -23.68 0.43
CA GLU A 451 -10.92 -22.60 -0.20
C GLU A 451 -11.00 -22.80 -1.72
N LEU A 452 -9.93 -23.21 -2.42
CA LEU A 452 -9.97 -23.52 -3.85
C LEU A 452 -10.81 -24.76 -4.22
N LYS A 453 -10.82 -25.81 -3.38
CA LYS A 453 -11.62 -27.02 -3.62
C LYS A 453 -13.12 -26.76 -3.46
N ASN A 454 -13.51 -25.96 -2.47
CA ASN A 454 -14.89 -25.52 -2.26
C ASN A 454 -15.40 -24.51 -3.32
N ILE A 455 -14.66 -24.29 -4.42
CA ILE A 455 -15.06 -23.48 -5.60
C ILE A 455 -15.40 -24.38 -6.78
N GLN A 456 -14.92 -25.63 -6.81
CA GLN A 456 -15.23 -26.56 -7.92
C GLN A 456 -16.52 -27.35 -7.69
N THR A 457 -17.14 -27.23 -6.51
CA THR A 457 -18.35 -27.94 -6.10
C THR A 457 -19.58 -27.04 -5.91
N THR A 458 -19.47 -25.74 -6.26
CA THR A 458 -20.55 -24.74 -6.34
C THR A 458 -20.31 -23.90 -7.58
#